data_AF-A0A833XP70-F1
#
_entry.id   AF-A0A833XP70-F1
#
_cell.length_a   1.000
_cell.length_b   1.000
_cell.length_c   1.000
_cell.angle_alpha   90.00
_cell.angle_beta   90.00
_cell.angle_gamma   90.00
#
_symmetry.space_group_name_H-M   'P 1'
#
loop_
_entity.id
_entity.type
_entity.pdbx_description
1 polymer ?
#
loop_
_entity_poly.entity_id
_entity_poly.type
_entity_poly.pdbx_seq_one_letter_code
_entity_poly.pdbx_strand_id
1 'polypeptide(L)'
;MWVGEKKCAKIIENVWKSDNGVSCNMEGVMRLIKGCGEQLAWWNKTSFGHIKRELDSARHNLESILATDGAQYDPVGLFKARENMQLWLEQEEMMWRQRSCVKWLHEGDQNTHFFHSQANMRLKRNWIKCLRNEQGAWVEGAQRNDMIVEFFQHHFLTYGLSGQNGVLDSVERRITEDMNQQLTKPYVVEEVKMALQQMHPTKAPGPDGMSPLFF
;
A
#
# COMPACT_ATOMS: atom_id res chain seq x y z
N MET A 1 -7.06 6.45 -1.30
CA MET A 1 -7.81 6.45 -2.56
C MET A 1 -8.97 5.45 -2.52
N TRP A 2 -8.73 4.14 -2.34
CA TRP A 2 -9.79 3.13 -2.50
C TRP A 2 -10.88 3.10 -1.42
N VAL A 3 -10.54 3.46 -0.18
CA VAL A 3 -11.41 3.27 1.00
C VAL A 3 -12.67 4.16 0.97
N GLY A 4 -12.64 5.29 0.26
CA GLY A 4 -13.80 6.17 0.13
C GLY A 4 -14.88 5.66 -0.82
N GLU A 5 -14.57 4.70 -1.70
CA GLU A 5 -15.49 4.24 -2.73
C GLU A 5 -16.24 2.96 -2.33
N LYS A 6 -17.58 3.01 -2.45
CA LYS A 6 -18.46 1.86 -2.22
C LYS A 6 -18.13 0.64 -3.09
N LYS A 7 -17.46 0.84 -4.23
CA LYS A 7 -17.01 -0.25 -5.12
C LYS A 7 -15.89 -1.07 -4.51
N CYS A 8 -14.99 -0.48 -3.72
CA CYS A 8 -13.90 -1.18 -3.07
C CYS A 8 -14.44 -2.27 -2.12
N ALA A 9 -15.37 -1.91 -1.24
CA ALA A 9 -16.00 -2.85 -0.31
C ALA A 9 -16.71 -4.00 -1.05
N LYS A 10 -17.41 -3.70 -2.14
CA LYS A 10 -18.09 -4.71 -2.96
C LYS A 10 -17.12 -5.69 -3.61
N ILE A 11 -15.96 -5.22 -4.09
CA ILE A 11 -14.94 -6.09 -4.70
C ILE A 11 -14.42 -7.08 -3.66
N ILE A 12 -14.06 -6.59 -2.48
CA ILE A 12 -13.56 -7.42 -1.37
C ILE A 12 -14.62 -8.45 -0.95
N GLU A 13 -15.86 -8.01 -0.76
CA GLU A 13 -16.97 -8.88 -0.38
C GLU A 13 -17.23 -9.98 -1.43
N ASN A 14 -17.17 -9.66 -2.71
CA ASN A 14 -17.37 -10.62 -3.80
C ASN A 14 -16.26 -11.68 -3.85
N VAL A 15 -15.00 -11.26 -3.70
CA VAL A 15 -13.86 -12.20 -3.65
C VAL A 15 -14.00 -13.12 -2.44
N TRP A 16 -14.32 -12.56 -1.28
CA TRP A 16 -14.43 -13.34 -0.05
C TRP A 16 -15.61 -14.33 -0.07
N LYS A 17 -16.73 -13.96 -0.70
CA LYS A 17 -17.88 -14.85 -0.90
C LYS A 17 -17.60 -15.95 -1.92
N SER A 18 -16.76 -15.69 -2.93
CA SER A 18 -16.46 -16.67 -3.99
C SER A 18 -15.71 -17.92 -3.50
N ASP A 19 -15.07 -17.85 -2.33
CA ASP A 19 -14.35 -18.95 -1.71
C ASP A 19 -15.24 -20.03 -1.10
N ASN A 20 -16.52 -19.72 -0.78
CA ASN A 20 -17.45 -20.62 -0.11
C ASN A 20 -16.92 -21.31 1.17
N GLY A 21 -15.92 -20.72 1.85
CA GLY A 21 -15.34 -21.26 3.08
C GLY A 21 -14.39 -22.44 2.89
N VAL A 22 -13.89 -22.65 1.67
CA VAL A 22 -12.90 -23.69 1.34
C VAL A 22 -11.53 -23.36 1.93
N SER A 23 -11.22 -22.07 2.14
CA SER A 23 -9.95 -21.60 2.67
C SER A 23 -9.94 -21.55 4.20
N CYS A 24 -9.88 -22.72 4.86
CA CYS A 24 -9.76 -22.83 6.32
C CYS A 24 -8.30 -22.81 6.83
N ASN A 25 -7.31 -22.74 5.93
CA ASN A 25 -5.89 -22.68 6.25
C ASN A 25 -5.25 -21.35 5.80
N MET A 26 -4.08 -21.04 6.36
CA MET A 26 -3.34 -19.80 6.06
C MET A 26 -3.06 -19.63 4.57
N GLU A 27 -2.81 -20.72 3.85
CA GLU A 27 -2.54 -20.70 2.41
C GLU A 27 -3.78 -20.28 1.59
N GLY A 28 -4.97 -20.74 1.98
CA GLY A 28 -6.23 -20.31 1.39
C GLY A 28 -6.50 -18.83 1.64
N VAL A 29 -6.30 -18.36 2.88
CA VAL A 29 -6.43 -16.93 3.23
C VAL A 29 -5.47 -16.07 2.39
N MET A 30 -4.21 -16.49 2.24
CA MET A 30 -3.23 -15.78 1.40
C MET A 30 -3.65 -15.75 -0.07
N ARG A 31 -4.25 -16.82 -0.59
CA ARG A 31 -4.79 -16.87 -1.96
C ARG A 31 -5.91 -15.85 -2.15
N LEU A 32 -6.80 -15.71 -1.16
CA LEU A 32 -7.88 -14.73 -1.20
C LEU A 32 -7.37 -13.30 -1.13
N ILE A 33 -6.41 -13.01 -0.25
CA ILE A 33 -5.77 -11.69 -0.17
C ILE A 33 -5.13 -11.34 -1.52
N LYS A 34 -4.42 -12.29 -2.14
CA LYS A 34 -3.84 -12.11 -3.48
C LYS A 34 -4.91 -11.84 -4.54
N GLY A 35 -5.99 -12.62 -4.56
CA GLY A 35 -7.11 -12.43 -5.48
C GLY A 35 -7.80 -11.07 -5.31
N CYS A 36 -8.00 -10.62 -4.07
CA CYS A 36 -8.46 -9.27 -3.74
C CYS A 36 -7.49 -8.22 -4.32
N GLY A 37 -6.19 -8.41 -4.13
CA GLY A 37 -5.16 -7.51 -4.64
C GLY A 37 -5.18 -7.39 -6.17
N GLU A 38 -5.31 -8.50 -6.88
CA GLU A 38 -5.39 -8.52 -8.35
C GLU A 38 -6.65 -7.82 -8.86
N GLN A 39 -7.81 -8.07 -8.26
CA GLN A 39 -9.05 -7.41 -8.66
C GLN A 39 -9.04 -5.91 -8.34
N LEU A 40 -8.52 -5.53 -7.16
CA LEU A 40 -8.35 -4.12 -6.80
C LEU A 40 -7.34 -3.43 -7.71
N ALA A 41 -6.24 -4.08 -8.09
CA ALA A 41 -5.26 -3.54 -9.03
C ALA A 41 -5.87 -3.34 -10.42
N TRP A 42 -6.68 -4.29 -10.90
CA TRP A 42 -7.41 -4.17 -12.15
C TRP A 42 -8.44 -3.03 -12.10
N TRP A 43 -9.26 -2.98 -11.05
CA TRP A 43 -10.23 -1.91 -10.85
C TRP A 43 -9.55 -0.55 -10.75
N ASN A 44 -8.40 -0.48 -10.09
CA ASN A 44 -7.60 0.72 -9.99
C ASN A 44 -7.08 1.18 -11.34
N LYS A 45 -6.59 0.26 -12.18
CA LYS A 45 -6.14 0.57 -13.53
C LYS A 45 -7.29 1.09 -14.41
N THR A 46 -8.46 0.49 -14.32
CA THR A 46 -9.63 0.88 -15.14
C THR A 46 -10.27 2.19 -14.67
N SER A 47 -10.35 2.42 -13.36
CA SER A 47 -11.08 3.57 -12.79
C SER A 47 -10.18 4.78 -12.51
N PHE A 48 -8.95 4.54 -12.05
CA PHE A 48 -8.00 5.59 -11.61
C PHE A 48 -6.71 5.61 -12.44
N GLY A 49 -6.46 4.62 -13.29
CA GLY A 49 -5.29 4.60 -14.19
C GLY A 49 -5.25 5.77 -15.17
N HIS A 50 -6.38 6.48 -15.29
CA HIS A 50 -6.57 7.62 -16.16
C HIS A 50 -6.67 8.96 -15.43
N ILE A 51 -6.34 9.08 -14.12
CA ILE A 51 -6.50 10.35 -13.36
C ILE A 51 -6.02 11.57 -14.14
N LYS A 52 -4.83 11.52 -14.74
CA LYS A 52 -4.31 12.64 -15.57
C LYS A 52 -5.18 12.92 -16.80
N ARG A 53 -5.59 11.87 -17.52
CA ARG A 53 -6.41 12.01 -18.72
C ARG A 53 -7.83 12.52 -18.40
N GLU A 54 -8.42 12.03 -17.31
CA GLU A 54 -9.74 12.47 -16.86
C GLU A 54 -9.68 13.91 -16.33
N LEU A 55 -8.59 14.29 -15.66
CA LEU A 55 -8.34 15.68 -15.26
C LEU A 55 -8.18 16.60 -16.48
N ASP A 56 -7.41 16.18 -17.49
CA ASP A 56 -7.25 16.92 -18.75
C ASP A 56 -8.59 17.06 -19.49
N SER A 57 -9.41 16.00 -19.51
CA SER A 57 -10.74 16.02 -20.11
C SER A 57 -11.70 16.94 -19.34
N ALA A 58 -11.71 16.88 -18.01
CA ALA A 58 -12.52 17.75 -17.16
C ALA A 58 -12.12 19.22 -17.31
N ARG A 59 -10.82 19.49 -17.41
CA ARG A 59 -10.28 20.83 -17.70
C ARG A 59 -10.72 21.33 -19.07
N HIS A 60 -10.60 20.51 -20.10
CA HIS A 60 -11.02 20.88 -21.45
C HIS A 60 -12.52 21.16 -21.55
N ASN A 61 -13.35 20.37 -20.84
CA ASN A 61 -14.78 20.61 -20.74
C ASN A 61 -15.09 21.97 -20.08
N LEU A 62 -14.41 22.29 -18.98
CA LEU A 62 -14.56 23.58 -18.30
C LEU A 62 -14.14 24.75 -19.21
N GLU A 63 -13.00 24.62 -19.90
CA GLU A 63 -12.52 25.62 -20.86
C GLU A 63 -13.51 25.81 -22.03
N SER A 64 -14.11 24.73 -22.54
CA SER A 64 -15.14 24.80 -23.58
C SER A 64 -16.40 25.54 -23.14
N ILE A 65 -16.89 25.28 -21.91
CA ILE A 65 -18.08 25.95 -21.37
C ILE A 65 -17.80 27.44 -21.14
N LEU A 66 -16.61 27.79 -20.64
CA LEU A 66 -16.19 29.19 -20.44
C LEU A 66 -15.98 29.95 -21.76
N ALA A 67 -15.60 29.26 -22.84
CA ALA A 67 -15.44 29.84 -24.17
C ALA A 67 -16.76 30.02 -24.94
N THR A 68 -17.87 29.51 -24.40
CA THR A 68 -19.20 29.63 -25.03
C THR A 68 -19.76 31.04 -24.82
N ASP A 69 -20.17 31.69 -25.90
CA ASP A 69 -20.69 33.07 -25.86
C ASP A 69 -22.03 33.16 -25.11
N GLY A 70 -22.34 34.35 -24.55
CA GLY A 70 -23.36 34.56 -23.50
C GLY A 70 -24.79 34.12 -23.83
N ALA A 71 -25.11 33.83 -25.10
CA ALA A 71 -26.41 33.33 -25.54
C ALA A 71 -26.68 31.85 -25.19
N GLN A 72 -25.65 31.05 -24.88
CA GLN A 72 -25.76 29.63 -24.50
C GLN A 72 -25.23 29.36 -23.09
N TYR A 73 -25.18 30.38 -22.23
CA TYR A 73 -24.68 30.26 -20.87
C TYR A 73 -25.55 29.30 -20.04
N ASP A 74 -24.98 28.14 -19.69
CA ASP A 74 -25.57 27.16 -18.78
C ASP A 74 -24.85 27.19 -17.41
N PRO A 75 -25.41 27.90 -16.41
CA PRO A 75 -24.83 27.95 -15.07
C PRO A 75 -24.81 26.59 -14.37
N VAL A 76 -25.75 25.69 -14.70
CA VAL A 76 -25.81 24.34 -14.11
C VAL A 76 -24.70 23.46 -14.69
N GLY A 77 -24.50 23.52 -16.00
CA GLY A 77 -23.40 22.86 -16.69
C GLY A 77 -22.03 23.34 -16.20
N LEU A 78 -21.86 24.65 -16.01
CA LEU A 78 -20.64 25.24 -15.46
C LEU A 78 -20.35 24.76 -14.03
N PHE A 79 -21.37 24.72 -13.17
CA PHE A 79 -21.22 24.22 -11.80
C PHE A 79 -20.79 22.74 -11.80
N LYS A 80 -21.46 21.90 -12.59
CA LYS A 80 -21.13 20.47 -12.71
C LYS A 80 -19.73 20.23 -13.27
N ALA A 81 -19.30 21.01 -14.27
CA ALA A 81 -17.95 20.90 -14.82
C ALA A 81 -16.88 21.28 -13.80
N ARG A 82 -17.12 22.32 -13.00
CA ARG A 82 -16.22 22.73 -11.92
C ARG A 82 -16.14 21.69 -10.81
N GLU A 83 -17.29 21.16 -10.38
CA GLU A 83 -17.37 20.08 -9.39
C GLU A 83 -16.63 18.83 -9.86
N ASN A 84 -16.82 18.43 -11.12
CA ASN A 84 -16.11 17.29 -11.70
C ASN A 84 -14.59 17.52 -11.75
N MET A 85 -14.12 18.70 -12.14
CA MET A 85 -12.69 19.03 -12.12
C MET A 85 -12.12 18.99 -10.69
N GLN A 86 -12.84 19.53 -9.71
CA GLN A 86 -12.43 19.51 -8.31
C GLN A 86 -12.32 18.07 -7.78
N LEU A 87 -13.29 17.21 -8.09
CA LEU A 87 -13.24 15.79 -7.74
C LEU A 87 -11.95 15.11 -8.23
N TRP A 88 -11.56 15.34 -9.49
CA TRP A 88 -10.34 14.75 -10.05
C TRP A 88 -9.05 15.31 -9.42
N LEU A 89 -9.03 16.59 -9.05
CA LEU A 89 -7.91 17.21 -8.34
C LEU A 89 -7.73 16.61 -6.94
N GLU A 90 -8.83 16.43 -6.19
CA GLU A 90 -8.82 15.81 -4.87
C GLU A 90 -8.32 14.35 -4.93
N GLN A 91 -8.73 13.61 -5.96
CA GLN A 91 -8.25 12.24 -6.21
C GLN A 91 -6.74 12.22 -6.53
N GLU A 92 -6.26 13.13 -7.37
CA GLU A 92 -4.83 13.24 -7.69
C GLU A 92 -4.01 13.59 -6.45
N GLU A 93 -4.47 14.53 -5.65
CA GLU A 93 -3.82 14.92 -4.40
C GLU A 93 -3.72 13.72 -3.45
N MET A 94 -4.82 12.99 -3.26
CA MET A 94 -4.85 11.80 -2.42
C MET A 94 -3.86 10.74 -2.90
N MET A 95 -3.69 10.58 -4.22
CA MET A 95 -2.71 9.68 -4.83
C MET A 95 -1.28 10.05 -4.42
N TRP A 96 -0.90 11.31 -4.63
CA TRP A 96 0.46 11.78 -4.39
C TRP A 96 0.79 11.82 -2.91
N ARG A 97 -0.20 12.17 -2.07
CA ARG A 97 -0.11 12.07 -0.62
C ARG A 97 0.23 10.65 -0.18
N GLN A 98 -0.51 9.65 -0.66
CA GLN A 98 -0.25 8.24 -0.35
C GLN A 98 1.14 7.79 -0.84
N ARG A 99 1.54 8.16 -2.06
CA ARG A 99 2.86 7.79 -2.63
C ARG A 99 4.04 8.45 -1.93
N SER A 100 3.87 9.67 -1.44
CA SER A 100 4.94 10.42 -0.79
C SER A 100 5.37 9.79 0.55
N CYS A 101 4.45 9.08 1.24
CA CYS A 101 4.64 8.53 2.59
C CYS A 101 5.19 9.57 3.60
N VAL A 102 4.89 10.86 3.39
CA VAL A 102 5.25 11.96 4.29
C VAL A 102 4.15 12.12 5.34
N LYS A 103 4.52 12.03 6.62
CA LYS A 103 3.56 12.06 7.75
C LYS A 103 3.57 13.35 8.56
N TRP A 104 4.66 14.13 8.47
CA TRP A 104 4.92 15.26 9.36
C TRP A 104 4.39 16.59 8.81
N LEU A 105 4.05 16.66 7.52
CA LEU A 105 3.43 17.84 6.94
C LEU A 105 1.92 17.76 7.20
N HIS A 106 1.48 18.36 8.30
CA HIS A 106 0.07 18.53 8.61
C HIS A 106 -0.48 19.60 7.65
N GLU A 107 -1.23 19.15 6.63
CA GLU A 107 -2.15 19.97 5.83
C GLU A 107 -1.55 21.27 5.24
N GLY A 108 -0.35 21.18 4.67
CA GLY A 108 0.07 22.17 3.68
C GLY A 108 -0.82 21.99 2.45
N ASP A 109 -1.81 22.87 2.31
CA ASP A 109 -2.81 22.83 1.26
C ASP A 109 -2.13 22.73 -0.12
N GLN A 110 -2.66 21.84 -0.96
CA GLN A 110 -2.28 21.57 -2.35
C GLN A 110 -1.26 20.43 -2.60
N ASN A 111 -1.56 19.71 -3.70
CA ASN A 111 -0.70 18.80 -4.45
C ASN A 111 0.58 19.50 -4.96
N THR A 112 1.42 19.98 -4.04
CA THR A 112 2.59 20.80 -4.34
C THR A 112 3.67 19.99 -5.03
N HIS A 113 4.49 20.67 -5.85
CA HIS A 113 5.71 20.09 -6.46
C HIS A 113 6.58 19.34 -5.43
N PHE A 114 6.52 19.72 -4.16
CA PHE A 114 7.18 19.02 -3.06
C PHE A 114 6.77 17.54 -2.95
N PHE A 115 5.48 17.21 -2.96
CA PHE A 115 5.02 15.82 -2.84
C PHE A 115 5.40 14.97 -4.05
N HIS A 116 5.30 15.54 -5.25
CA HIS A 116 5.76 14.91 -6.49
C HIS A 116 7.26 14.63 -6.43
N SER A 117 8.04 15.64 -6.06
CA SER A 117 9.50 15.54 -5.94
C SER A 117 9.90 14.50 -4.89
N GLN A 118 9.27 14.50 -3.71
CA GLN A 118 9.53 13.51 -2.66
C GLN A 118 9.14 12.09 -3.05
N ALA A 119 7.98 11.89 -3.67
CA ALA A 119 7.58 10.57 -4.17
C ALA A 119 8.56 10.06 -5.24
N ASN A 120 8.97 10.93 -6.17
CA ASN A 120 9.93 10.59 -7.21
C ASN A 120 11.34 10.32 -6.64
N MET A 121 11.78 11.11 -5.65
CA MET A 121 13.05 10.87 -4.97
C MET A 121 13.06 9.53 -4.23
N ARG A 122 11.97 9.18 -3.52
CA ARG A 122 11.83 7.87 -2.87
C ARG A 122 11.81 6.75 -3.89
N LEU A 123 11.08 6.91 -5.00
CA LEU A 123 11.06 5.92 -6.08
C LEU A 123 12.47 5.69 -6.61
N LYS A 124 13.22 6.76 -6.94
CA LYS A 124 14.61 6.67 -7.42
C LYS A 124 15.54 6.04 -6.40
N ARG A 125 15.42 6.42 -5.13
CA ARG A 125 16.26 5.88 -4.03
C ARG A 125 15.99 4.40 -3.77
N ASN A 126 14.74 3.97 -3.86
CA ASN A 126 14.34 2.58 -3.61
C ASN A 126 14.41 1.71 -4.86
N TRP A 127 14.72 2.28 -6.03
CA TRP A 127 14.82 1.54 -7.28
C TRP A 127 16.14 0.77 -7.35
N ILE A 128 16.09 -0.50 -6.97
CA ILE A 128 17.20 -1.43 -7.16
C ILE A 128 17.16 -1.90 -8.61
N LYS A 129 17.93 -1.28 -9.51
CA LYS A 129 17.90 -1.65 -10.95
C LYS A 129 18.42 -3.08 -11.16
N CYS A 130 19.64 -3.35 -10.71
CA CYS A 130 20.33 -4.62 -10.83
C CYS A 130 20.99 -5.00 -9.49
N LEU A 131 21.23 -6.29 -9.30
CA LEU A 131 22.06 -6.81 -8.21
C LEU A 131 23.19 -7.63 -8.80
N ARG A 132 24.32 -7.69 -8.09
CA ARG A 132 25.44 -8.51 -8.50
C ARG A 132 25.37 -9.84 -7.76
N ASN A 133 25.33 -10.95 -8.50
CA ASN A 133 25.32 -12.28 -7.92
C ASN A 133 26.72 -12.69 -7.40
N GLU A 134 26.80 -13.83 -6.71
CA GLU A 134 28.05 -14.36 -6.16
C GLU A 134 29.10 -14.67 -7.23
N GLN A 135 28.67 -14.99 -8.45
CA GLN A 135 29.54 -15.22 -9.61
C GLN A 135 30.00 -13.90 -10.27
N GLY A 136 29.61 -12.74 -9.71
CA GLY A 136 30.04 -11.42 -10.17
C GLY A 136 29.25 -10.87 -11.37
N ALA A 137 28.21 -11.56 -11.84
CA ALA A 137 27.32 -11.13 -12.92
C ALA A 137 26.19 -10.24 -12.42
N TRP A 138 25.77 -9.29 -13.25
CA TRP A 138 24.64 -8.41 -12.96
C TRP A 138 23.32 -9.08 -13.35
N VAL A 139 22.39 -9.12 -12.40
CA VAL A 139 21.06 -9.73 -12.54
C VAL A 139 20.01 -8.62 -12.48
N GLU A 140 19.08 -8.63 -13.44
CA GLU A 140 17.98 -7.66 -13.58
C GLU A 140 16.62 -8.38 -13.65
N GLY A 141 15.53 -7.62 -13.52
CA GLY A 141 14.17 -8.13 -13.71
C GLY A 141 13.71 -9.08 -12.60
N ALA A 142 12.99 -10.14 -12.97
CA ALA A 142 12.40 -11.10 -12.03
C ALA A 142 13.46 -11.87 -11.23
N GLN A 143 14.55 -12.28 -11.89
CA GLN A 143 15.66 -13.03 -11.27
C GLN A 143 16.30 -12.27 -10.10
N ARG A 144 16.32 -10.93 -10.17
CA ARG A 144 16.80 -10.07 -9.08
C ARG A 144 15.92 -10.22 -7.83
N ASN A 145 14.61 -10.32 -8.00
CA ASN A 145 13.69 -10.45 -6.87
C ASN A 145 13.84 -11.81 -6.20
N ASP A 146 13.97 -12.88 -7.01
CA ASP A 146 14.20 -14.24 -6.51
C ASP A 146 15.50 -14.32 -5.70
N MET A 147 16.58 -13.71 -6.20
CA MET A 147 17.86 -13.62 -5.50
C MET A 147 17.76 -12.89 -4.15
N ILE A 148 16.97 -11.81 -4.04
CA ILE A 148 16.77 -11.11 -2.76
C ILE A 148 16.06 -12.02 -1.76
N VAL A 149 15.01 -12.70 -2.21
CA VAL A 149 14.23 -13.61 -1.37
C VAL A 149 15.11 -14.76 -0.89
N GLU A 150 15.85 -15.39 -1.79
CA GLU A 150 16.78 -16.48 -1.48
C GLU A 150 17.87 -16.04 -0.50
N PHE A 151 18.48 -14.87 -0.72
CA PHE A 151 19.49 -14.32 0.18
C PHE A 151 18.96 -14.16 1.60
N PHE A 152 17.79 -13.53 1.78
CA PHE A 152 17.23 -13.33 3.10
C PHE A 152 16.66 -14.61 3.72
N GLN A 153 16.13 -15.53 2.91
CA GLN A 153 15.76 -16.86 3.38
C GLN A 153 16.99 -17.54 3.97
N HIS A 154 18.10 -17.60 3.24
CA HIS A 154 19.33 -18.21 3.72
C HIS A 154 19.95 -17.47 4.93
N HIS A 155 19.87 -16.13 4.96
CA HIS A 155 20.42 -15.33 6.05
C HIS A 155 19.60 -15.44 7.35
N PHE A 156 18.27 -15.52 7.25
CA PHE A 156 17.37 -15.65 8.40
C PHE A 156 17.01 -17.11 8.73
N LEU A 157 17.36 -18.06 7.86
CA LEU A 157 17.49 -19.45 8.25
C LEU A 157 18.62 -19.49 9.27
N THR A 158 18.23 -19.49 10.55
CA THR A 158 19.13 -19.64 11.67
C THR A 158 20.11 -20.76 11.36
N TYR A 159 21.38 -20.43 11.13
CA TYR A 159 22.43 -21.40 11.39
C TYR A 159 22.21 -21.78 12.83
N GLY A 160 21.73 -23.00 13.07
CA GLY A 160 21.50 -23.52 14.41
C GLY A 160 22.80 -23.40 15.18
N LEU A 161 22.97 -22.30 15.91
CA LEU A 161 23.99 -22.13 16.94
C LEU A 161 23.52 -22.96 18.13
N SER A 162 23.35 -24.26 17.89
CA SER A 162 23.21 -25.27 18.91
C SER A 162 24.53 -25.30 19.66
N GLY A 163 24.65 -24.53 20.74
CA GLY A 163 25.82 -24.60 21.62
C GLY A 163 26.36 -23.30 22.21
N GLN A 164 25.79 -22.11 21.94
CA GLN A 164 26.24 -20.86 22.58
C GLN A 164 25.55 -20.55 23.93
N ASN A 165 25.13 -21.57 24.68
CA ASN A 165 24.48 -21.35 25.99
C ASN A 165 25.43 -20.69 27.00
N GLY A 166 26.74 -20.96 26.94
CA GLY A 166 27.72 -20.41 27.89
C GLY A 166 27.91 -18.89 27.81
N VAL A 167 27.58 -18.25 26.68
CA VAL A 167 27.61 -16.78 26.55
C VAL A 167 26.42 -16.15 27.27
N LEU A 168 25.27 -16.81 27.25
CA LEU A 168 24.05 -16.36 27.92
C LEU A 168 24.16 -16.50 29.45
N ASP A 169 24.99 -17.42 29.94
CA ASP A 169 25.26 -17.58 31.38
C ASP A 169 25.95 -16.34 32.00
N SER A 170 26.60 -15.51 31.19
CA SER A 170 27.20 -14.24 31.62
C SER A 170 26.22 -13.06 31.58
N VAL A 171 25.00 -13.27 31.06
CA VAL A 171 23.97 -12.24 30.95
C VAL A 171 23.05 -12.34 32.17
N GLU A 172 22.95 -11.26 32.94
CA GLU A 172 22.03 -11.20 34.07
C GLU A 172 20.58 -11.39 33.60
N ARG A 173 19.87 -12.35 34.19
CA ARG A 173 18.45 -12.60 33.89
C ARG A 173 17.60 -11.43 34.41
N ARG A 174 17.04 -10.64 33.49
CA ARG A 174 16.14 -9.51 33.80
C ARG A 174 14.65 -9.83 33.65
N ILE A 175 14.31 -10.90 32.92
CA ILE A 175 12.93 -11.32 32.70
C ILE A 175 12.52 -12.27 33.84
N THR A 176 11.53 -11.90 34.63
CA THR A 176 11.00 -12.76 35.70
C THR A 176 10.17 -13.91 35.11
N GLU A 177 9.88 -14.93 35.91
CA GLU A 177 9.08 -16.05 35.42
C GLU A 177 7.65 -15.61 35.04
N ASP A 178 7.08 -14.69 35.80
CA ASP A 178 5.77 -14.08 35.49
C ASP A 178 5.79 -13.34 34.15
N MET A 179 6.83 -12.53 33.90
CA MET A 179 7.00 -11.87 32.60
C MET A 179 7.16 -12.88 31.47
N ASN A 180 7.90 -13.97 31.70
CA ASN A 180 8.08 -15.01 30.71
C ASN A 180 6.76 -15.73 30.37
N GLN A 181 5.93 -16.01 31.38
CA GLN A 181 4.59 -16.56 31.19
C GLN A 181 3.70 -15.61 30.39
N GLN A 182 3.79 -14.30 30.64
CA GLN A 182 3.05 -13.30 29.86
C GLN A 182 3.54 -13.18 28.41
N LEU A 183 4.85 -13.30 28.16
CA LEU A 183 5.45 -13.18 26.82
C LEU A 183 5.25 -14.42 25.95
N THR A 184 5.08 -15.59 26.57
CA THR A 184 4.95 -16.89 25.87
C THR A 184 3.52 -17.37 25.75
N LYS A 185 2.54 -16.66 26.34
CA LYS A 185 1.13 -17.01 26.22
C LYS A 185 0.67 -16.96 24.74
N PRO A 186 -0.30 -17.80 24.34
CA PRO A 186 -0.94 -17.69 23.03
C PRO A 186 -1.57 -16.32 22.83
N TYR A 187 -1.43 -15.76 21.64
CA TYR A 187 -2.07 -14.51 21.25
C TYR A 187 -3.59 -14.66 21.20
N VAL A 188 -4.31 -13.64 21.64
CA VAL A 188 -5.78 -13.56 21.52
C VAL A 188 -6.21 -12.64 20.38
N VAL A 189 -7.44 -12.83 19.89
CA VAL A 189 -7.99 -12.07 18.75
C VAL A 189 -7.99 -10.57 19.03
N GLU A 190 -8.28 -10.19 20.27
CA GLU A 190 -8.32 -8.81 20.75
C GLU A 190 -6.94 -8.16 20.67
N GLU A 191 -5.87 -8.88 21.04
CA GLU A 191 -4.50 -8.40 20.93
C GLU A 191 -4.11 -8.14 19.47
N VAL A 192 -4.49 -9.05 18.56
CA VAL A 192 -4.26 -8.90 17.12
C VAL A 192 -5.00 -7.67 16.59
N LYS A 193 -6.28 -7.49 16.95
CA LYS A 193 -7.07 -6.33 16.54
C LYS A 193 -6.49 -5.02 17.07
N MET A 194 -6.09 -4.99 18.34
CA MET A 194 -5.46 -3.82 18.94
C MET A 194 -4.15 -3.48 18.26
N ALA A 195 -3.29 -4.48 18.02
CA ALA A 195 -2.03 -4.27 17.31
C ALA A 195 -2.27 -3.69 15.91
N LEU A 196 -3.25 -4.22 15.18
CA LEU A 196 -3.62 -3.72 13.86
C LEU A 196 -4.10 -2.26 13.90
N GLN A 197 -4.94 -1.90 14.87
CA GLN A 197 -5.44 -0.53 15.05
C GLN A 197 -4.34 0.47 15.47
N GLN A 198 -3.29 0.00 16.16
CA GLN A 198 -2.12 0.82 16.50
C GLN A 198 -1.21 1.08 15.29
N MET A 199 -1.33 0.29 14.22
CA MET A 199 -0.57 0.52 13.00
C MET A 199 -1.12 1.73 12.25
N HIS A 200 -0.22 2.61 11.82
CA HIS A 200 -0.63 3.73 10.97
C HIS A 200 -1.10 3.20 9.59
N PRO A 201 -2.31 3.58 9.10
CA PRO A 201 -2.97 2.88 7.98
C PRO A 201 -2.17 2.85 6.68
N THR A 202 -1.43 3.92 6.37
CA THR A 202 -0.59 4.04 5.15
C THR A 202 0.87 3.62 5.35
N LYS A 203 1.16 2.75 6.32
CA LYS A 203 2.51 2.15 6.45
C LYS A 203 2.82 1.22 5.28
N ALA A 204 4.11 0.90 5.13
CA ALA A 204 4.60 0.04 4.06
C ALA A 204 3.83 -1.29 4.05
N PRO A 205 3.45 -1.77 2.86
CA PRO A 205 2.75 -3.04 2.75
C PRO A 205 3.67 -4.20 3.12
N GLY A 206 3.05 -5.31 3.51
CA GLY A 206 3.76 -6.57 3.69
C GLY A 206 4.15 -7.21 2.35
N PRO A 207 4.69 -8.44 2.39
CA PRO A 207 4.99 -9.23 1.18
C PRO A 207 3.76 -9.50 0.31
N ASP A 208 2.57 -9.38 0.90
CA ASP A 208 1.26 -9.48 0.25
C ASP A 208 0.89 -8.24 -0.57
N GLY A 209 1.64 -7.14 -0.45
CA GLY A 209 1.38 -5.89 -1.13
C GLY A 209 0.25 -5.06 -0.52
N MET A 210 -0.29 -5.46 0.64
CA MET A 210 -1.41 -4.77 1.30
C MET A 210 -0.91 -3.90 2.46
N SER A 211 -1.38 -2.66 2.53
CA SER A 211 -1.12 -1.78 3.68
C SER A 211 -2.05 -2.13 4.86
N PRO A 212 -1.72 -1.75 6.11
CA PRO A 212 -2.59 -1.97 7.27
C PRO A 212 -4.02 -1.45 7.09
N LEU A 213 -4.22 -0.40 6.28
CA LEU A 213 -5.55 0.13 5.94
C LEU A 213 -6.49 -0.89 5.27
N PHE A 214 -5.97 -1.98 4.68
CA PHE A 214 -6.77 -3.02 4.06
C PHE A 214 -7.43 -3.96 5.07
N PHE A 215 -6.78 -4.17 6.21
CA PHE A 215 -7.19 -5.10 7.26
C PHE A 215 -8.03 -4.40 8.33
#